data_AF-A0A940A7C1-F1
#
_entry.id   AF-A0A940A7C1-F1
#
_cell.length_a   1.000
_cell.length_b   1.000
_cell.length_c   1.000
_cell.angle_alpha   90.00
_cell.angle_beta   90.00
_cell.angle_gamma   90.00
#
_symmetry.space_group_name_H-M   'P 1'
#
loop_
_entity.id
_entity.type
_entity.pdbx_description
1 polymer ?
#
loop_
_entity_poly.entity_id
_entity_poly.type
_entity_poly.pdbx_seq_one_letter_code
_entity_poly.pdbx_strand_id
1 'polypeptide(L)'
;MKKILVLAAVAATVLASCAKTEDLQKNTGQGDAVNFGVYVPFTKAGAAGQTTTTSIQRSEANGGGFGVFAYYTDNATYSGAGTPNFMYNQGVFYNTDHWEYSPVKYWPNEYGTGANSTGTDRISFFAYAPYVSAASGSYGITAMSANTATGDPTITYVVDPTPSSAVDLCWAVNSADGFAWKDQTKQTTTGTVAFLFKHALARFNVNVRGFFDAVRPSDGAISSEDIDANTKITIETIAIKGTFAPSGVLNLNNTTANVPLWTPAAAAETTLTIPNADIAASLKATVNGETSFPSIAGVTKTNVNVFTGAAPAKADATYYTFIPTTTSTTLNVEITYYVTTQDSKLNGGISCVKNVINKDITFASGFTGGLNYNLNIVLGMTTVKLEATVSEWADPTNVDIDLPVNTAA
;
A
#
# COMPACT_ATOMS: atom_id res chain seq x y z
N MET A 1 -22.76 -0.42 -65.94
CA MET A 1 -23.45 -0.67 -64.66
C MET A 1 -22.38 -1.01 -63.62
N LYS A 2 -22.46 -0.34 -62.45
CA LYS A 2 -21.39 -0.17 -61.45
C LYS A 2 -21.05 -1.47 -60.71
N LYS A 3 -19.75 -1.75 -60.50
CA LYS A 3 -19.26 -2.73 -59.53
C LYS A 3 -19.29 -2.07 -58.14
N ILE A 4 -20.16 -2.55 -57.25
CA ILE A 4 -20.25 -2.06 -55.86
C ILE A 4 -19.37 -2.95 -54.99
N LEU A 5 -18.35 -2.33 -54.40
CA LEU A 5 -17.48 -2.88 -53.37
C LEU A 5 -18.27 -2.88 -52.05
N VAL A 6 -18.50 -4.05 -51.45
CA VAL A 6 -19.09 -4.15 -50.11
C VAL A 6 -17.95 -4.20 -49.10
N LEU A 7 -17.79 -3.10 -48.36
CA LEU A 7 -16.87 -2.97 -47.24
C LEU A 7 -17.55 -3.58 -45.99
N ALA A 8 -17.01 -4.69 -45.47
CA ALA A 8 -17.46 -5.28 -44.23
C ALA A 8 -17.01 -4.43 -43.04
N ALA A 9 -17.95 -3.72 -42.40
CA ALA A 9 -17.72 -3.05 -41.14
C ALA A 9 -17.66 -4.09 -40.02
N VAL A 10 -16.47 -4.27 -39.43
CA VAL A 10 -16.31 -5.04 -38.18
C VAL A 10 -16.88 -4.18 -37.06
N ALA A 11 -18.09 -4.50 -36.61
CA ALA A 11 -18.66 -3.96 -35.39
C ALA A 11 -17.79 -4.47 -34.22
N ALA A 12 -16.98 -3.59 -33.63
CA ALA A 12 -16.33 -3.86 -32.36
C ALA A 12 -17.42 -3.93 -31.28
N THR A 13 -17.84 -5.14 -30.94
CA THR A 13 -18.63 -5.39 -29.73
C THR A 13 -17.78 -4.97 -28.54
N VAL A 14 -18.10 -3.79 -28.00
CA VAL A 14 -17.57 -3.32 -26.73
C VAL A 14 -18.00 -4.35 -25.67
N LEU A 15 -17.06 -5.21 -25.29
CA LEU A 15 -17.23 -6.08 -24.12
C LEU A 15 -17.26 -5.15 -22.91
N ALA A 16 -18.47 -4.74 -22.52
CA ALA A 16 -18.70 -4.22 -21.19
C ALA A 16 -18.40 -5.37 -20.21
N SER A 17 -17.17 -5.42 -19.70
CA SER A 17 -16.84 -6.28 -18.57
C SER A 17 -17.67 -5.78 -17.39
N CYS A 18 -18.69 -6.54 -17.03
CA CYS A 18 -19.51 -6.34 -15.86
C CYS A 18 -18.62 -6.36 -14.61
N ALA A 19 -18.12 -5.20 -14.18
CA ALA A 19 -17.57 -5.02 -12.85
C ALA A 19 -18.75 -4.90 -11.88
N LYS A 20 -18.77 -5.71 -10.82
CA LYS A 20 -19.73 -5.51 -9.73
C LYS A 20 -19.39 -4.20 -9.02
N THR A 21 -20.31 -3.25 -9.09
CA THR A 21 -20.25 -1.97 -8.37
C THR A 21 -21.04 -2.17 -7.08
N GLU A 22 -20.41 -2.74 -6.05
CA GLU A 22 -21.16 -3.28 -4.90
C GLU A 22 -21.72 -2.21 -3.96
N ASP A 23 -21.42 -0.91 -4.16
CA ASP A 23 -21.62 0.07 -3.09
C ASP A 23 -22.00 1.50 -3.55
N LEU A 24 -22.76 1.62 -4.65
CA LEU A 24 -23.35 2.91 -5.09
C LEU A 24 -24.73 3.19 -4.46
N GLN A 25 -25.05 2.57 -3.32
CA GLN A 25 -26.36 2.77 -2.70
C GLN A 25 -26.47 4.17 -2.11
N LYS A 26 -27.64 4.79 -2.30
CA LYS A 26 -27.90 6.19 -1.97
C LYS A 26 -27.81 6.43 -0.47
N ASN A 27 -27.32 7.61 -0.11
CA ASN A 27 -27.57 8.17 1.21
C ASN A 27 -29.08 8.54 1.27
N THR A 28 -29.88 7.65 1.85
CA THR A 28 -31.28 7.80 2.31
C THR A 28 -32.16 8.86 1.60
N GLY A 29 -33.03 8.47 0.65
CA GLY A 29 -34.31 9.15 0.32
C GLY A 29 -34.36 10.66 0.01
N GLN A 30 -33.24 11.38 0.03
CA GLN A 30 -33.15 12.84 -0.04
C GLN A 30 -32.64 13.24 -1.43
N GLY A 31 -33.52 13.85 -2.23
CA GLY A 31 -33.17 14.26 -3.61
C GLY A 31 -31.99 15.24 -3.64
N ASP A 32 -31.16 15.12 -4.68
CA ASP A 32 -30.00 15.98 -5.02
C ASP A 32 -28.82 16.02 -4.02
N ALA A 33 -28.75 15.11 -3.04
CA ALA A 33 -27.57 14.99 -2.18
C ALA A 33 -26.33 14.55 -2.99
N VAL A 34 -25.15 15.03 -2.60
CA VAL A 34 -23.86 14.51 -3.10
C VAL A 34 -23.66 13.13 -2.50
N ASN A 35 -23.66 12.08 -3.33
CA ASN A 35 -23.39 10.71 -2.91
C ASN A 35 -21.91 10.38 -3.16
N PHE A 36 -21.30 9.70 -2.19
CA PHE A 36 -19.95 9.16 -2.34
C PHE A 36 -20.00 7.64 -2.41
N GLY A 37 -19.01 7.08 -3.08
CA GLY A 37 -18.77 5.65 -3.11
C GLY A 37 -17.29 5.35 -3.27
N VAL A 38 -16.91 4.11 -3.04
CA VAL A 38 -15.57 3.60 -3.30
C VAL A 38 -15.63 2.63 -4.48
N TYR A 39 -14.80 2.86 -5.49
CA TYR A 39 -14.68 1.99 -6.65
C TYR A 39 -13.70 0.85 -6.36
N VAL A 40 -14.11 -0.39 -6.66
CA VAL A 40 -13.25 -1.58 -6.61
C VAL A 40 -13.21 -2.26 -7.98
N PRO A 41 -12.02 -2.46 -8.58
CA PRO A 41 -11.89 -3.17 -9.84
C PRO A 41 -12.10 -4.68 -9.67
N PHE A 42 -12.78 -5.28 -10.64
CA PHE A 42 -13.19 -6.70 -10.64
C PHE A 42 -12.06 -7.72 -10.87
N THR A 43 -10.87 -7.29 -11.31
CA THR A 43 -9.76 -8.20 -11.66
C THR A 43 -8.56 -7.96 -10.77
N LYS A 44 -7.80 -9.03 -10.46
CA LYS A 44 -6.53 -8.94 -9.71
C LYS A 44 -5.52 -7.96 -10.35
N ALA A 45 -5.55 -7.81 -11.68
CA ALA A 45 -4.76 -6.83 -12.41
C ALA A 45 -5.32 -5.40 -12.29
N GLY A 46 -6.64 -5.24 -12.15
CA GLY A 46 -7.29 -3.96 -11.90
C GLY A 46 -7.13 -3.49 -10.46
N ALA A 47 -7.21 -4.39 -9.47
CA ALA A 47 -7.07 -4.13 -8.03
C ALA A 47 -5.62 -3.96 -7.56
N ALA A 48 -4.66 -4.08 -8.48
CA ALA A 48 -3.25 -3.87 -8.22
C ALA A 48 -2.94 -2.40 -7.87
N GLY A 49 -2.17 -2.17 -6.80
CA GLY A 49 -1.77 -0.83 -6.35
C GLY A 49 -2.88 -0.06 -5.63
N GLN A 50 -3.91 -0.77 -5.16
CA GLN A 50 -5.12 -0.20 -4.56
C GLN A 50 -5.40 -0.87 -3.22
N THR A 51 -5.95 -0.09 -2.30
CA THR A 51 -6.42 -0.62 -1.03
C THR A 51 -7.78 -1.32 -1.22
N THR A 52 -8.08 -2.29 -0.36
CA THR A 52 -9.36 -3.01 -0.38
C THR A 52 -10.49 -2.19 0.24
N THR A 53 -11.72 -2.39 -0.24
CA THR A 53 -12.94 -1.81 0.38
C THR A 53 -13.02 -2.08 1.87
N THR A 54 -12.64 -3.29 2.30
CA THR A 54 -12.64 -3.70 3.71
C THR A 54 -11.74 -2.84 4.61
N SER A 55 -10.63 -2.31 4.09
CA SER A 55 -9.72 -1.47 4.88
C SER A 55 -10.32 -0.07 5.11
N ILE A 56 -11.05 0.45 4.11
CA ILE A 56 -11.69 1.77 4.13
C ILE A 56 -13.06 1.71 4.84
N GLN A 57 -13.80 0.62 4.70
CA GLN A 57 -15.12 0.42 5.35
C GLN A 57 -15.05 0.19 6.86
N ARG A 58 -13.85 0.17 7.46
CA ARG A 58 -13.70 0.12 8.92
C ARG A 58 -14.43 1.31 9.58
N SER A 59 -14.87 1.13 10.83
CA SER A 59 -15.38 2.25 11.61
C SER A 59 -14.28 3.30 11.85
N GLU A 60 -14.66 4.55 12.11
CA GLU A 60 -13.72 5.62 12.47
C GLU A 60 -12.74 5.20 13.58
N ALA A 61 -13.25 4.59 14.65
CA ALA A 61 -12.46 4.09 15.79
C ALA A 61 -11.43 3.00 15.42
N ASN A 62 -11.56 2.39 14.24
CA ASN A 62 -10.68 1.35 13.72
C ASN A 62 -9.90 1.83 12.48
N GLY A 63 -9.81 3.15 12.28
CA GLY A 63 -9.05 3.74 11.17
C GLY A 63 -9.69 3.50 9.80
N GLY A 64 -11.02 3.47 9.72
CA GLY A 64 -11.72 3.53 8.44
C GLY A 64 -12.42 4.86 8.21
N GLY A 65 -13.12 4.94 7.08
CA GLY A 65 -13.57 6.17 6.48
C GLY A 65 -12.47 6.92 5.72
N PHE A 66 -12.89 7.97 5.02
CA PHE A 66 -12.00 8.86 4.28
C PHE A 66 -12.39 10.31 4.48
N GLY A 67 -11.42 11.22 4.33
CA GLY A 67 -11.65 12.66 4.39
C GLY A 67 -11.80 13.26 3.00
N VAL A 68 -12.82 14.10 2.80
CA VAL A 68 -13.10 14.79 1.53
C VAL A 68 -12.85 16.29 1.65
N PHE A 69 -12.14 16.83 0.68
CA PHE A 69 -12.06 18.26 0.40
C PHE A 69 -12.82 18.56 -0.88
N ALA A 70 -13.62 19.63 -0.89
CA ALA A 70 -14.39 20.03 -2.05
C ALA A 70 -14.40 21.53 -2.26
N TYR A 71 -14.29 21.92 -3.53
CA TYR A 71 -14.18 23.29 -4.01
C TYR A 71 -15.28 23.56 -5.01
N TYR A 72 -16.22 24.43 -4.64
CA TYR A 72 -17.22 24.98 -5.54
C TYR A 72 -16.64 26.18 -6.28
N THR A 73 -16.71 26.15 -7.60
CA THR A 73 -16.11 27.18 -8.48
C THR A 73 -17.14 27.90 -9.34
N ASP A 74 -18.43 27.78 -9.00
CA ASP A 74 -19.53 28.31 -9.83
C ASP A 74 -19.31 27.82 -11.29
N ASN A 75 -19.32 28.72 -12.26
CA ASN A 75 -19.21 28.43 -13.67
C ASN A 75 -17.76 28.35 -14.17
N ALA A 76 -16.77 28.53 -13.28
CA ALA A 76 -15.35 28.45 -13.61
C ALA A 76 -14.83 27.01 -13.49
N THR A 77 -13.71 26.74 -14.16
CA THR A 77 -12.95 25.50 -13.97
C THR A 77 -12.02 25.63 -12.77
N TYR A 78 -11.78 24.53 -12.08
CA TYR A 78 -10.86 24.48 -10.96
C TYR A 78 -9.43 24.88 -11.37
N SER A 79 -8.88 25.86 -10.65
CA SER A 79 -7.57 26.45 -10.92
C SER A 79 -6.61 26.37 -9.73
N GLY A 80 -7.04 25.82 -8.60
CA GLY A 80 -6.28 25.85 -7.35
C GLY A 80 -6.18 27.25 -6.70
N ALA A 81 -6.92 28.25 -7.18
CA ALA A 81 -6.87 29.61 -6.61
C ALA A 81 -7.80 29.82 -5.39
N GLY A 82 -8.75 28.90 -5.16
CA GLY A 82 -9.75 28.99 -4.09
C GLY A 82 -9.34 28.29 -2.80
N THR A 83 -10.15 28.47 -1.76
CA THR A 83 -10.14 27.66 -0.52
C THR A 83 -11.17 26.54 -0.61
N PRO A 84 -11.08 25.48 0.22
CA PRO A 84 -12.07 24.39 0.28
C PRO A 84 -13.42 24.88 0.84
N ASN A 85 -14.17 25.58 0.01
CA ASN A 85 -15.37 26.32 0.36
C ASN A 85 -16.66 25.47 0.39
N PHE A 86 -16.60 24.19 -0.01
CA PHE A 86 -17.76 23.29 -0.04
C PHE A 86 -17.66 22.17 1.01
N MET A 87 -16.49 21.53 1.10
CA MET A 87 -16.16 20.53 2.14
C MET A 87 -14.69 20.70 2.56
N TYR A 88 -14.43 20.62 3.86
CA TYR A 88 -13.08 20.64 4.42
C TYR A 88 -12.92 19.44 5.36
N ASN A 89 -12.02 18.51 4.99
CA ASN A 89 -11.80 17.25 5.71
C ASN A 89 -13.12 16.60 6.18
N GLN A 90 -14.12 16.57 5.31
CA GLN A 90 -15.42 15.99 5.62
C GLN A 90 -15.23 14.48 5.76
N GLY A 91 -15.40 13.96 6.97
CA GLY A 91 -15.37 12.51 7.21
C GLY A 91 -16.55 11.84 6.53
N VAL A 92 -16.26 10.80 5.77
CA VAL A 92 -17.23 9.93 5.11
C VAL A 92 -16.98 8.51 5.59
N PHE A 93 -18.01 7.85 6.10
CA PHE A 93 -17.92 6.54 6.75
C PHE A 93 -18.91 5.56 6.15
N TYR A 94 -18.57 4.27 6.24
CA TYR A 94 -19.46 3.23 5.78
C TYR A 94 -20.46 2.85 6.87
N ASN A 95 -21.75 2.89 6.56
CA ASN A 95 -22.82 2.46 7.44
C ASN A 95 -23.68 1.41 6.73
N THR A 96 -23.56 0.16 7.19
CA THR A 96 -24.34 -1.03 6.80
C THR A 96 -24.34 -1.38 5.31
N ASP A 97 -24.80 -0.47 4.45
CA ASP A 97 -25.03 -0.65 3.02
C ASP A 97 -24.69 0.60 2.18
N HIS A 98 -24.28 1.73 2.78
CA HIS A 98 -23.92 2.95 2.05
C HIS A 98 -22.90 3.82 2.77
N TRP A 99 -22.32 4.78 2.04
CA TRP A 99 -21.44 5.80 2.60
C TRP A 99 -22.24 7.01 3.10
N GLU A 100 -22.03 7.38 4.36
CA GLU A 100 -22.67 8.50 5.00
C GLU A 100 -21.68 9.57 5.47
N TYR A 101 -22.16 10.80 5.56
CA TYR A 101 -21.42 11.93 6.12
C TYR A 101 -22.40 12.97 6.64
N SER A 102 -21.94 13.79 7.59
CA SER A 102 -22.73 14.85 8.19
C SER A 102 -21.88 16.12 8.33
N PRO A 103 -22.45 17.31 8.03
CA PRO A 103 -23.79 17.54 7.47
C PRO A 103 -23.88 17.15 5.97
N VAL A 104 -25.06 16.66 5.54
CA VAL A 104 -25.34 16.34 4.13
C VAL A 104 -25.27 17.60 3.26
N LYS A 105 -24.64 17.49 2.09
CA LYS A 105 -24.51 18.57 1.11
C LYS A 105 -25.28 18.20 -0.16
N TYR A 106 -25.85 19.20 -0.81
CA TYR A 106 -26.63 19.05 -2.04
C TYR A 106 -25.88 19.67 -3.21
N TRP A 107 -26.05 19.10 -4.39
CA TRP A 107 -25.48 19.68 -5.60
C TRP A 107 -26.03 21.10 -5.82
N PRO A 108 -25.16 22.08 -6.11
CA PRO A 108 -25.60 23.42 -6.49
C PRO A 108 -26.45 23.33 -7.76
N ASN A 109 -27.41 24.24 -7.85
CA ASN A 109 -28.43 24.25 -8.88
C ASN A 109 -28.76 25.70 -9.27
N GLU A 110 -27.94 26.31 -10.11
CA GLU A 110 -28.27 27.56 -10.81
C GLU A 110 -29.15 27.30 -12.06
N TYR A 111 -30.31 26.64 -11.91
CA TYR A 111 -31.31 26.52 -12.99
C TYR A 111 -32.67 27.09 -12.55
N GLY A 112 -33.30 27.94 -13.38
CA GLY A 112 -34.68 28.41 -13.19
C GLY A 112 -34.86 29.93 -13.14
N THR A 113 -36.06 30.38 -12.76
CA THR A 113 -36.42 31.80 -12.66
C THR A 113 -35.71 32.47 -11.48
N GLY A 114 -34.75 33.34 -11.76
CA GLY A 114 -33.93 34.02 -10.75
C GLY A 114 -32.45 33.62 -10.74
N ALA A 115 -32.01 32.73 -11.64
CA ALA A 115 -30.59 32.43 -11.83
C ALA A 115 -29.81 33.68 -12.28
N ASN A 116 -28.69 33.91 -11.60
CA ASN A 116 -27.65 34.92 -11.84
C ASN A 116 -26.75 34.57 -13.06
N SER A 117 -26.80 33.33 -13.54
CA SER A 117 -26.01 32.84 -14.67
C SER A 117 -26.76 31.78 -15.49
N THR A 118 -26.34 31.57 -16.74
CA THR A 118 -26.72 30.42 -17.59
C THR A 118 -25.64 29.34 -17.62
N GLY A 119 -24.59 29.48 -16.80
CA GLY A 119 -23.50 28.54 -16.71
C GLY A 119 -23.89 27.26 -15.97
N THR A 120 -22.93 26.34 -15.82
CA THR A 120 -23.11 25.13 -15.03
C THR A 120 -22.15 25.15 -13.86
N ASP A 121 -22.73 25.14 -12.66
CA ASP A 121 -22.03 24.99 -11.41
C ASP A 121 -21.10 23.77 -11.40
N ARG A 122 -19.89 23.98 -10.87
CA ARG A 122 -18.88 22.92 -10.75
C ARG A 122 -18.40 22.74 -9.32
N ILE A 123 -18.19 21.49 -8.95
CA ILE A 123 -17.51 21.09 -7.71
C ILE A 123 -16.35 20.17 -8.06
N SER A 124 -15.19 20.42 -7.48
CA SER A 124 -14.03 19.53 -7.54
C SER A 124 -13.83 18.84 -6.20
N PHE A 125 -13.60 17.52 -6.21
CA PHE A 125 -13.46 16.68 -5.03
C PHE A 125 -12.07 16.02 -4.97
N PHE A 126 -11.50 15.99 -3.77
CA PHE A 126 -10.24 15.34 -3.44
C PHE A 126 -10.41 14.56 -2.15
N ALA A 127 -9.81 13.37 -2.06
CA ALA A 127 -9.96 12.54 -0.86
C ALA A 127 -8.69 11.77 -0.50
N TYR A 128 -8.59 11.41 0.78
CA TYR A 128 -7.53 10.59 1.35
C TYR A 128 -8.09 9.63 2.41
N ALA A 129 -7.37 8.54 2.67
CA ALA A 129 -7.69 7.57 3.70
C ALA A 129 -6.40 7.11 4.42
N PRO A 130 -6.48 6.64 5.69
CA PRO A 130 -7.67 6.64 6.54
C PRO A 130 -8.06 8.05 6.98
N TYR A 131 -9.33 8.25 7.33
CA TYR A 131 -9.80 9.53 7.89
C TYR A 131 -9.12 9.83 9.24
N VAL A 132 -8.72 11.09 9.42
CA VAL A 132 -8.38 11.64 10.74
C VAL A 132 -9.17 12.94 10.96
N SER A 133 -9.86 13.04 12.09
CA SER A 133 -10.67 14.23 12.42
C SER A 133 -9.82 15.48 12.63
N ALA A 134 -8.67 15.31 13.30
CA ALA A 134 -7.60 16.29 13.38
C ALA A 134 -6.25 15.59 13.39
N ALA A 135 -5.35 16.01 12.51
CA ALA A 135 -3.99 15.49 12.49
C ALA A 135 -3.26 15.95 13.76
N SER A 136 -2.86 15.00 14.61
CA SER A 136 -2.34 15.28 15.96
C SER A 136 -1.27 14.30 16.44
N GLY A 137 -0.82 13.38 15.59
CA GLY A 137 0.21 12.39 15.90
C GLY A 137 1.64 12.83 15.54
N SER A 138 2.63 12.09 16.05
CA SER A 138 4.04 12.26 15.67
C SER A 138 4.41 11.52 14.36
N TYR A 139 3.64 10.49 14.02
CA TYR A 139 3.82 9.64 12.83
C TYR A 139 2.50 9.47 12.10
N GLY A 140 2.55 8.98 10.86
CA GLY A 140 1.38 8.86 10.01
C GLY A 140 0.93 10.22 9.47
N ILE A 141 -0.38 10.47 9.46
CA ILE A 141 -0.96 11.75 9.03
C ILE A 141 -0.83 12.77 10.17
N THR A 142 0.03 13.77 9.97
CA THR A 142 0.44 14.73 11.02
C THR A 142 -0.04 16.16 10.79
N ALA A 143 -0.35 16.52 9.55
CA ALA A 143 -1.03 17.77 9.22
C ALA A 143 -1.82 17.65 7.91
N MET A 144 -2.64 18.65 7.63
CA MET A 144 -3.29 18.87 6.34
C MET A 144 -3.33 20.37 6.04
N SER A 145 -3.56 20.76 4.79
CA SER A 145 -3.72 22.16 4.43
C SER A 145 -4.83 22.82 5.27
N ALA A 146 -4.62 24.08 5.67
CA ALA A 146 -5.61 24.80 6.46
C ALA A 146 -6.87 25.10 5.64
N ASN A 147 -8.04 25.15 6.28
CA ASN A 147 -9.31 25.50 5.62
C ASN A 147 -9.27 26.90 4.97
N THR A 148 -8.42 27.78 5.48
CA THR A 148 -8.21 29.14 4.93
C THR A 148 -7.13 29.20 3.86
N ALA A 149 -6.41 28.10 3.60
CA ALA A 149 -5.35 28.07 2.60
C ALA A 149 -5.95 28.00 1.20
N THR A 150 -5.48 28.87 0.31
CA THR A 150 -5.71 28.74 -1.13
C THR A 150 -4.80 27.66 -1.69
N GLY A 151 -5.26 26.92 -2.69
CA GLY A 151 -4.47 25.84 -3.29
C GLY A 151 -5.16 24.49 -3.22
N ASP A 152 -4.47 23.50 -3.79
CA ASP A 152 -4.86 22.10 -3.68
C ASP A 152 -4.81 21.63 -2.21
N PRO A 153 -5.69 20.71 -1.82
CA PRO A 153 -5.62 20.11 -0.50
C PRO A 153 -4.39 19.20 -0.40
N THR A 154 -3.68 19.31 0.72
CA THR A 154 -2.46 18.55 0.97
C THR A 154 -2.51 17.82 2.30
N ILE A 155 -1.81 16.69 2.37
CA ILE A 155 -1.65 15.86 3.58
C ILE A 155 -0.16 15.77 3.92
N THR A 156 0.21 16.16 5.13
CA THR A 156 1.56 15.96 5.65
C THR A 156 1.66 14.61 6.33
N TYR A 157 2.66 13.84 5.94
CA TYR A 157 2.90 12.50 6.43
C TYR A 157 4.31 12.37 7.02
N VAL A 158 4.42 11.68 8.16
CA VAL A 158 5.71 11.34 8.78
C VAL A 158 5.82 9.81 8.87
N VAL A 159 6.92 9.26 8.37
CA VAL A 159 7.14 7.81 8.33
C VAL A 159 7.33 7.28 9.74
N ASP A 160 6.57 6.25 10.11
CA ASP A 160 6.76 5.53 11.37
C ASP A 160 7.94 4.56 11.23
N PRO A 161 8.96 4.63 12.12
CA PRO A 161 10.07 3.67 12.11
C PRO A 161 9.66 2.27 12.60
N THR A 162 8.44 2.10 13.13
CA THR A 162 7.92 0.84 13.67
C THR A 162 6.98 0.18 12.64
N PRO A 163 7.34 -0.97 12.06
CA PRO A 163 6.54 -1.63 11.03
C PRO A 163 5.08 -1.92 11.39
N SER A 164 4.79 -2.21 12.66
CA SER A 164 3.44 -2.52 13.14
C SER A 164 2.56 -1.28 13.33
N SER A 165 3.15 -0.10 13.41
CA SER A 165 2.47 1.18 13.63
C SER A 165 2.31 2.00 12.35
N ALA A 166 2.91 1.56 11.24
CA ALA A 166 2.83 2.25 9.96
C ALA A 166 1.38 2.49 9.52
N VAL A 167 1.07 3.73 9.12
CA VAL A 167 -0.22 4.12 8.57
C VAL A 167 -0.14 4.05 7.05
N ASP A 168 -0.97 3.21 6.45
CA ASP A 168 -1.07 3.15 4.99
C ASP A 168 -1.89 4.35 4.47
N LEU A 169 -1.20 5.43 4.11
CA LEU A 169 -1.82 6.60 3.51
C LEU A 169 -2.24 6.28 2.07
N CYS A 170 -3.54 6.37 1.81
CA CYS A 170 -4.14 6.27 0.50
C CYS A 170 -4.69 7.62 0.03
N TRP A 171 -4.76 7.80 -1.29
CA TRP A 171 -5.34 8.98 -1.93
C TRP A 171 -6.28 8.56 -3.06
N ALA A 172 -7.27 9.40 -3.35
CA ALA A 172 -8.32 9.07 -4.29
C ALA A 172 -8.11 9.67 -5.69
N VAL A 173 -8.43 8.89 -6.70
CA VAL A 173 -8.57 9.32 -8.10
C VAL A 173 -9.93 8.89 -8.66
N ASN A 174 -10.26 9.41 -9.84
CA ASN A 174 -11.29 8.88 -10.71
C ASN A 174 -10.75 7.65 -11.45
N SER A 175 -11.52 6.56 -11.46
CA SER A 175 -11.15 5.32 -12.14
C SER A 175 -11.08 5.43 -13.67
N ALA A 176 -11.72 6.46 -14.26
CA ALA A 176 -11.78 6.63 -15.71
C ALA A 176 -10.45 7.13 -16.31
N ASP A 177 -9.76 8.04 -15.62
CA ASP A 177 -8.57 8.72 -16.14
C ASP A 177 -7.38 8.75 -15.16
N GLY A 178 -7.58 8.33 -13.90
CA GLY A 178 -6.54 8.31 -12.89
C GLY A 178 -6.17 9.68 -12.33
N PHE A 179 -7.04 10.69 -12.46
CA PHE A 179 -6.87 12.03 -11.87
C PHE A 179 -7.91 12.33 -10.79
N ALA A 180 -7.72 13.36 -9.99
CA ALA A 180 -8.73 13.83 -9.05
C ALA A 180 -10.08 14.18 -9.73
N TRP A 181 -11.18 14.07 -8.99
CA TRP A 181 -12.55 14.36 -9.46
C TRP A 181 -12.79 15.87 -9.59
N LYS A 182 -12.23 16.50 -10.62
CA LYS A 182 -12.36 17.95 -10.84
C LYS A 182 -13.54 18.30 -11.73
N ASP A 183 -14.06 19.51 -11.54
CA ASP A 183 -15.04 20.14 -12.44
C ASP A 183 -16.32 19.34 -12.65
N GLN A 184 -16.78 18.66 -11.60
CA GLN A 184 -18.00 17.85 -11.64
C GLN A 184 -19.23 18.74 -11.60
N THR A 185 -20.15 18.50 -12.52
CA THR A 185 -21.45 19.14 -12.55
C THR A 185 -22.50 18.26 -11.88
N LYS A 186 -23.68 18.83 -11.58
CA LYS A 186 -24.80 18.06 -11.02
C LYS A 186 -25.00 16.78 -11.82
N GLN A 187 -24.76 15.65 -11.17
CA GLN A 187 -25.04 14.35 -11.75
C GLN A 187 -26.56 14.11 -11.73
N THR A 188 -27.06 13.19 -12.56
CA THR A 188 -28.46 12.77 -12.48
C THR A 188 -28.79 12.26 -11.06
N THR A 189 -30.06 12.09 -10.72
CA THR A 189 -30.50 11.64 -9.37
C THR A 189 -30.01 10.25 -8.94
N THR A 190 -29.14 9.62 -9.73
CA THR A 190 -28.46 8.33 -9.52
C THR A 190 -26.92 8.46 -9.53
N GLY A 191 -26.37 9.66 -9.67
CA GLY A 191 -24.93 9.88 -9.74
C GLY A 191 -24.23 9.75 -8.39
N THR A 192 -23.04 9.18 -8.41
CA THR A 192 -22.15 9.03 -7.25
C THR A 192 -20.74 9.48 -7.63
N VAL A 193 -20.08 10.22 -6.73
CA VAL A 193 -18.65 10.48 -6.80
C VAL A 193 -17.93 9.24 -6.28
N ALA A 194 -17.50 8.37 -7.20
CA ALA A 194 -16.89 7.09 -6.87
C ALA A 194 -15.36 7.21 -6.86
N PHE A 195 -14.76 7.20 -5.67
CA PHE A 195 -13.32 7.31 -5.49
C PHE A 195 -12.63 5.97 -5.68
N LEU A 196 -11.56 5.96 -6.48
CA LEU A 196 -10.60 4.87 -6.53
C LEU A 196 -9.41 5.22 -5.62
N PHE A 197 -9.27 4.53 -4.50
CA PHE A 197 -8.16 4.76 -3.57
C PHE A 197 -6.91 3.97 -3.97
N LYS A 198 -5.77 4.65 -3.98
CA LYS A 198 -4.45 4.08 -4.28
C LYS A 198 -3.51 4.33 -3.11
N HIS A 199 -2.60 3.39 -2.84
CA HIS A 199 -1.57 3.59 -1.83
C HIS A 199 -0.62 4.72 -2.27
N ALA A 200 -0.40 5.70 -1.39
CA ALA A 200 0.50 6.81 -1.65
C ALA A 200 1.97 6.46 -1.36
N LEU A 201 2.21 5.43 -0.56
CA LEU A 201 3.53 5.00 -0.10
C LEU A 201 4.01 3.77 -0.87
N ALA A 202 5.32 3.51 -0.79
CA ALA A 202 5.90 2.22 -1.18
C ALA A 202 5.98 1.31 0.05
N ARG A 203 5.63 0.04 -0.11
CA ARG A 203 5.76 -0.98 0.94
C ARG A 203 7.07 -1.73 0.79
N PHE A 204 7.71 -2.04 1.92
CA PHE A 204 8.96 -2.78 1.95
C PHE A 204 8.91 -3.93 2.97
N ASN A 205 9.03 -5.15 2.45
CA ASN A 205 9.07 -6.38 3.22
C ASN A 205 10.47 -6.99 3.19
N VAL A 206 10.80 -7.76 4.24
CA VAL A 206 12.04 -8.53 4.33
C VAL A 206 11.67 -9.99 4.52
N ASN A 207 12.18 -10.85 3.65
CA ASN A 207 12.05 -12.29 3.74
C ASN A 207 13.42 -12.92 3.87
N VAL A 208 13.51 -14.04 4.58
CA VAL A 208 14.72 -14.84 4.65
C VAL A 208 14.41 -16.25 4.18
N ARG A 209 15.31 -16.77 3.33
CA ARG A 209 15.40 -18.19 2.99
C ARG A 209 16.85 -18.62 2.96
N GLY A 210 17.01 -19.93 2.99
CA GLY A 210 18.27 -20.62 2.81
C GLY A 210 18.46 -21.08 1.39
N PHE A 211 19.69 -21.02 0.89
CA PHE A 211 20.07 -21.64 -0.37
C PHE A 211 21.43 -22.30 -0.21
N PHE A 212 21.40 -23.62 -0.03
CA PHE A 212 22.57 -24.38 0.36
C PHE A 212 23.17 -25.00 -0.89
N ASP A 213 24.07 -24.23 -1.50
CA ASP A 213 24.82 -24.64 -2.68
C ASP A 213 25.95 -25.58 -2.25
N ALA A 214 25.88 -26.84 -2.66
CA ALA A 214 27.09 -27.64 -2.78
C ALA A 214 27.69 -27.36 -4.16
N VAL A 215 28.90 -26.79 -4.19
CA VAL A 215 29.69 -26.76 -5.43
C VAL A 215 30.15 -28.19 -5.67
N ARG A 216 29.58 -28.86 -6.67
CA ARG A 216 29.97 -30.21 -7.00
C ARG A 216 31.44 -30.20 -7.46
N PRO A 217 32.36 -30.89 -6.77
CA PRO A 217 33.79 -30.78 -7.07
C PRO A 217 34.19 -31.24 -8.49
N SER A 218 33.35 -32.04 -9.14
CA SER A 218 33.64 -32.63 -10.45
C SER A 218 33.41 -31.71 -11.64
N ASP A 219 32.52 -30.72 -11.53
CA ASP A 219 32.15 -29.84 -12.66
C ASP A 219 31.75 -28.42 -12.25
N GLY A 220 31.83 -28.07 -10.97
CA GLY A 220 31.43 -26.75 -10.48
C GLY A 220 29.93 -26.49 -10.55
N ALA A 221 29.12 -27.51 -10.85
CA ALA A 221 27.66 -27.38 -10.84
C ALA A 221 27.16 -27.14 -9.41
N ILE A 222 26.20 -26.24 -9.27
CA ILE A 222 25.55 -25.93 -8.01
C ILE A 222 24.35 -26.87 -7.82
N SER A 223 24.39 -27.74 -6.80
CA SER A 223 23.22 -28.50 -6.36
C SER A 223 22.64 -27.90 -5.09
N SER A 224 21.31 -27.73 -5.05
CA SER A 224 20.60 -27.24 -3.87
C SER A 224 20.47 -28.36 -2.83
N GLU A 225 21.40 -28.45 -1.90
CA GLU A 225 21.32 -29.39 -0.78
C GLU A 225 20.43 -28.85 0.35
N ASP A 226 20.03 -29.70 1.28
CA ASP A 226 19.36 -29.28 2.51
C ASP A 226 20.40 -28.94 3.57
N ILE A 227 20.05 -28.10 4.55
CA ILE A 227 20.87 -27.96 5.75
C ILE A 227 20.89 -29.33 6.43
N ASP A 228 22.07 -29.77 6.87
CA ASP A 228 22.18 -30.95 7.72
C ASP A 228 21.18 -30.85 8.87
N ALA A 229 20.46 -31.93 9.17
CA ALA A 229 19.40 -31.90 10.19
C ALA A 229 19.91 -31.46 11.58
N ASN A 230 21.20 -31.64 11.84
CA ASN A 230 21.89 -31.23 13.06
C ASN A 230 22.49 -29.83 12.96
N THR A 231 22.15 -29.03 11.96
CA THR A 231 22.58 -27.64 11.81
C THR A 231 21.38 -26.71 11.72
N LYS A 232 21.45 -25.57 12.41
CA LYS A 232 20.43 -24.51 12.42
C LYS A 232 21.06 -23.17 12.16
N ILE A 233 20.36 -22.36 11.37
CA ILE A 233 20.70 -20.95 11.17
C ILE A 233 19.61 -20.10 11.81
N THR A 234 20.00 -19.22 12.72
CA THR A 234 19.09 -18.33 13.46
C THR A 234 19.55 -16.88 13.36
N ILE A 235 18.63 -15.92 13.39
CA ILE A 235 18.89 -14.51 13.10
C ILE A 235 18.82 -13.70 14.39
N GLU A 236 19.87 -12.93 14.63
CA GLU A 236 19.95 -12.02 15.77
C GLU A 236 19.39 -10.64 15.41
N THR A 237 19.81 -10.07 14.28
CA THR A 237 19.42 -8.72 13.88
C THR A 237 19.59 -8.52 12.39
N ILE A 238 18.73 -7.69 11.81
CA ILE A 238 18.87 -7.18 10.44
C ILE A 238 18.82 -5.67 10.53
N ALA A 239 19.83 -4.99 10.00
CA ALA A 239 19.88 -3.55 9.85
C ALA A 239 19.88 -3.18 8.37
N ILE A 240 19.01 -2.24 8.00
CA ILE A 240 18.88 -1.73 6.63
C ILE A 240 19.18 -0.25 6.68
N LYS A 241 20.29 0.15 6.09
CA LYS A 241 20.74 1.54 6.04
C LYS A 241 20.49 2.10 4.65
N GLY A 242 19.90 3.27 4.58
CA GLY A 242 19.61 3.96 3.34
C GLY A 242 19.27 5.42 3.60
N THR A 243 19.13 6.19 2.52
CA THR A 243 18.76 7.60 2.60
C THR A 243 17.30 7.75 2.21
N PHE A 244 16.46 8.12 3.18
CA PHE A 244 15.02 8.23 2.98
C PHE A 244 14.51 9.58 3.48
N ALA A 245 13.42 10.06 2.89
CA ALA A 245 12.69 11.19 3.44
C ALA A 245 11.91 10.73 4.69
N PRO A 246 12.15 11.33 5.87
CA PRO A 246 11.42 10.95 7.08
C PRO A 246 9.97 11.46 7.07
N SER A 247 9.68 12.44 6.21
CA SER A 247 8.36 13.04 6.07
C SER A 247 8.18 13.64 4.68
N GLY A 248 6.96 14.05 4.36
CA GLY A 248 6.65 14.72 3.11
C GLY A 248 5.22 15.26 3.08
N VAL A 249 4.93 16.03 2.03
CA VAL A 249 3.59 16.56 1.77
C VAL A 249 3.06 15.94 0.49
N LEU A 250 1.93 15.23 0.60
CA LEU A 250 1.19 14.70 -0.53
C LEU A 250 0.18 15.74 -1.00
N ASN A 251 0.22 16.11 -2.29
CA ASN A 251 -0.84 16.88 -2.93
C ASN A 251 -1.87 15.91 -3.54
N LEU A 252 -3.15 16.09 -3.19
CA LEU A 252 -4.23 15.22 -3.65
C LEU A 252 -4.67 15.49 -5.10
N ASN A 253 -4.18 16.57 -5.72
CA ASN A 253 -4.37 16.90 -7.14
C ASN A 253 -3.14 16.43 -7.95
N ASN A 254 -3.11 15.15 -8.29
CA ASN A 254 -2.02 14.60 -9.08
C ASN A 254 -1.94 15.21 -10.49
N THR A 255 -0.71 15.30 -11.02
CA THR A 255 -0.42 15.79 -12.38
C THR A 255 -0.09 14.67 -13.37
N THR A 256 0.17 13.47 -12.85
CA THR A 256 0.39 12.26 -13.64
C THR A 256 -0.62 11.21 -13.22
N ALA A 257 -1.35 10.64 -14.19
CA ALA A 257 -2.42 9.68 -13.92
C ALA A 257 -1.92 8.53 -13.03
N ASN A 258 -2.67 8.22 -11.98
CA ASN A 258 -2.38 7.14 -11.02
C ASN A 258 -1.07 7.28 -10.20
N VAL A 259 -0.36 8.40 -10.27
CA VAL A 259 0.91 8.61 -9.56
C VAL A 259 0.73 9.62 -8.42
N PRO A 260 1.08 9.29 -7.17
CA PRO A 260 0.98 10.22 -6.05
C PRO A 260 1.95 11.40 -6.23
N LEU A 261 1.49 12.62 -5.96
CA LEU A 261 2.28 13.84 -6.07
C LEU A 261 2.90 14.23 -4.73
N TRP A 262 4.08 13.69 -4.45
CA TRP A 262 4.83 13.98 -3.23
C TRP A 262 5.78 15.16 -3.36
N THR A 263 5.87 15.95 -2.30
CA THR A 263 7.01 16.82 -1.99
C THR A 263 7.69 16.26 -0.73
N PRO A 264 8.70 15.39 -0.88
CA PRO A 264 9.40 14.80 0.26
C PRO A 264 10.24 15.85 0.99
N ALA A 265 10.38 15.70 2.31
CA ALA A 265 11.39 16.42 3.08
C ALA A 265 12.80 15.98 2.66
N ALA A 266 13.82 16.77 3.06
CA ALA A 266 15.21 16.42 2.81
C ALA A 266 15.51 15.01 3.36
N ALA A 267 15.98 14.15 2.47
CA ALA A 267 16.29 12.78 2.84
C ALA A 267 17.52 12.74 3.75
N ALA A 268 17.49 11.83 4.72
CA ALA A 268 18.56 11.63 5.67
C ALA A 268 18.93 10.15 5.75
N GLU A 269 20.19 9.88 6.07
CA GLU A 269 20.64 8.52 6.35
C GLU A 269 19.86 7.98 7.55
N THR A 270 19.23 6.83 7.37
CA THR A 270 18.37 6.19 8.35
C THR A 270 18.77 4.73 8.42
N THR A 271 18.88 4.20 9.64
CA THR A 271 19.04 2.78 9.89
C THR A 271 17.72 2.22 10.41
N LEU A 272 17.10 1.35 9.64
CA LEU A 272 15.97 0.55 10.08
C LEU A 272 16.52 -0.71 10.72
N THR A 273 16.30 -0.89 12.01
CA THR A 273 16.77 -2.06 12.74
C THR A 273 15.59 -2.98 13.02
N ILE A 274 15.72 -4.24 12.60
CA ILE A 274 14.85 -5.33 13.00
C ILE A 274 15.59 -6.09 14.10
N PRO A 275 15.34 -5.76 15.38
CA PRO A 275 16.00 -6.42 16.50
C PRO A 275 15.48 -7.85 16.64
N ASN A 276 16.22 -8.69 17.36
CA ASN A 276 15.84 -10.08 17.66
C ASN A 276 14.40 -10.19 18.19
N ALA A 277 13.93 -9.21 18.97
CA ALA A 277 12.57 -9.14 19.49
C ALA A 277 11.49 -9.28 18.40
N ASP A 278 11.73 -8.68 17.23
CA ASP A 278 10.77 -8.54 16.13
C ASP A 278 11.00 -9.55 14.99
N ILE A 279 12.04 -10.39 15.11
CA ILE A 279 12.31 -11.50 14.19
C ILE A 279 11.30 -12.63 14.43
N ALA A 280 10.74 -13.18 13.36
CA ALA A 280 9.84 -14.32 13.37
C ALA A 280 10.36 -15.46 14.25
N ALA A 281 9.49 -16.05 15.08
CA ALA A 281 9.85 -17.06 16.06
C ALA A 281 10.55 -18.30 15.48
N SER A 282 10.29 -18.63 14.22
CA SER A 282 10.94 -19.74 13.50
C SER A 282 12.39 -19.44 13.09
N LEU A 283 12.78 -18.16 13.05
CA LEU A 283 14.10 -17.68 12.63
C LEU A 283 14.92 -17.12 13.79
N LYS A 284 14.29 -16.66 14.87
CA LYS A 284 14.89 -15.88 15.94
C LYS A 284 15.99 -16.64 16.67
N ALA A 285 17.15 -16.00 16.84
CA ALA A 285 18.24 -16.52 17.68
C ALA A 285 17.96 -16.33 19.18
N THR A 286 18.60 -17.12 20.03
CA THR A 286 18.61 -16.85 21.48
C THR A 286 19.39 -15.55 21.77
N VAL A 287 18.84 -14.69 22.64
CA VAL A 287 19.49 -13.44 23.06
C VAL A 287 20.80 -13.78 23.80
N ASN A 288 21.94 -13.22 23.36
CA ASN A 288 23.32 -13.55 23.79
C ASN A 288 23.93 -14.83 23.18
N GLY A 289 23.46 -15.23 21.99
CA GLY A 289 24.01 -16.38 21.26
C GLY A 289 23.40 -17.71 21.65
N GLU A 290 23.59 -18.73 20.82
CA GLU A 290 23.07 -20.07 21.08
C GLU A 290 24.01 -20.84 22.02
N THR A 291 23.51 -21.17 23.20
CA THR A 291 24.23 -22.02 24.19
C THR A 291 23.71 -23.46 24.20
N SER A 292 22.68 -23.73 23.41
CA SER A 292 22.09 -25.06 23.19
C SER A 292 21.63 -25.18 21.74
N PHE A 293 21.47 -26.41 21.25
CA PHE A 293 20.95 -26.62 19.90
C PHE A 293 19.50 -26.09 19.80
N PRO A 294 19.19 -25.19 18.84
CA PRO A 294 17.86 -24.60 18.75
C PRO A 294 16.78 -25.64 18.48
N SER A 295 15.67 -25.57 19.23
CA SER A 295 14.49 -26.42 19.01
C SER A 295 13.56 -25.91 17.89
N ILE A 296 13.91 -24.79 17.27
CA ILE A 296 13.16 -24.17 16.18
C ILE A 296 13.62 -24.69 14.82
N ALA A 297 12.83 -24.41 13.78
CA ALA A 297 13.19 -24.79 12.41
C ALA A 297 14.49 -24.12 11.95
N GLY A 298 14.68 -22.84 12.31
CA GLY A 298 15.70 -21.97 11.74
C GLY A 298 15.35 -21.58 10.29
N VAL A 299 16.34 -21.05 9.59
CA VAL A 299 16.23 -20.76 8.16
C VAL A 299 16.02 -22.06 7.38
N THR A 300 15.10 -22.03 6.40
CA THR A 300 14.82 -23.17 5.50
C THR A 300 14.82 -22.71 4.04
N LYS A 301 14.64 -23.61 3.08
CA LYS A 301 14.51 -23.25 1.65
C LYS A 301 13.29 -22.38 1.34
N THR A 302 12.31 -22.34 2.24
CA THR A 302 11.09 -21.55 2.08
C THR A 302 11.30 -20.12 2.60
N ASN A 303 10.81 -19.14 1.85
CA ASN A 303 10.79 -17.75 2.31
C ASN A 303 9.92 -17.63 3.56
N VAL A 304 10.51 -17.05 4.60
CA VAL A 304 9.82 -16.65 5.82
C VAL A 304 9.89 -15.14 5.92
N ASN A 305 8.74 -14.47 6.07
CA ASN A 305 8.71 -13.04 6.37
C ASN A 305 9.35 -12.82 7.74
N VAL A 306 10.29 -11.88 7.80
CA VAL A 306 11.08 -11.62 9.01
C VAL A 306 10.23 -11.02 10.12
N PHE A 307 9.25 -10.17 9.79
CA PHE A 307 8.49 -9.46 10.82
C PHE A 307 7.47 -10.39 11.50
N THR A 308 7.42 -10.36 12.83
CA THR A 308 6.47 -11.16 13.61
C THR A 308 5.03 -10.73 13.40
N GLY A 309 4.15 -11.66 12.99
CA GLY A 309 2.73 -11.58 13.32
C GLY A 309 2.51 -11.95 14.79
N ALA A 310 2.86 -11.07 15.72
CA ALA A 310 2.39 -11.22 17.10
C ALA A 310 0.96 -10.68 17.18
N ALA A 311 0.04 -11.50 17.68
CA ALA A 311 -1.35 -11.12 17.89
C ALA A 311 -1.50 -9.92 18.86
N PRO A 312 -2.58 -9.11 18.74
CA PRO A 312 -3.68 -9.30 17.82
C PRO A 312 -3.25 -8.92 16.40
N ALA A 313 -3.54 -9.83 15.48
CA ALA A 313 -3.32 -9.63 14.06
C ALA A 313 -3.99 -8.32 13.65
N LYS A 314 -3.19 -7.33 13.24
CA LYS A 314 -3.56 -6.72 11.97
C LYS A 314 -3.35 -7.83 10.95
N ALA A 315 -4.41 -8.19 10.24
CA ALA A 315 -4.39 -9.20 9.18
C ALA A 315 -3.46 -8.81 8.02
N ASP A 316 -2.90 -7.60 8.06
CA ASP A 316 -1.93 -7.07 7.12
C ASP A 316 -0.53 -7.23 7.72
N ALA A 317 0.31 -8.08 7.12
CA ALA A 317 1.67 -8.37 7.58
C ALA A 317 2.42 -7.07 7.94
N THR A 318 3.19 -7.05 9.03
CA THR A 318 4.09 -5.96 9.42
C THR A 318 5.10 -5.63 8.30
N TYR A 319 5.24 -4.35 7.93
CA TYR A 319 6.15 -3.87 6.88
C TYR A 319 6.68 -2.46 7.16
N TYR A 320 7.80 -2.10 6.55
CA TYR A 320 8.19 -0.70 6.45
C TYR A 320 7.45 -0.01 5.30
N THR A 321 7.21 1.28 5.44
CA THR A 321 6.70 2.13 4.37
C THR A 321 7.68 3.25 4.05
N PHE A 322 7.80 3.60 2.79
CA PHE A 322 8.62 4.72 2.33
C PHE A 322 7.79 5.70 1.52
N ILE A 323 8.10 6.99 1.68
CA ILE A 323 7.68 7.99 0.70
C ILE A 323 8.40 7.68 -0.61
N PRO A 324 7.68 7.64 -1.76
CA PRO A 324 8.26 7.31 -3.05
C PRO A 324 9.49 8.16 -3.40
N THR A 325 10.47 7.54 -4.05
CA THR A 325 11.69 8.19 -4.54
C THR A 325 11.74 8.11 -6.07
N THR A 326 12.34 9.10 -6.71
CA THR A 326 12.44 9.19 -8.18
C THR A 326 13.85 8.86 -8.70
N THR A 327 14.78 8.58 -7.79
CA THR A 327 16.18 8.32 -8.10
C THR A 327 16.62 6.97 -7.54
N SER A 328 17.68 6.42 -8.13
CA SER A 328 18.33 5.21 -7.65
C SER A 328 18.54 5.25 -6.14
N THR A 329 18.12 4.21 -5.45
CA THR A 329 18.25 4.08 -3.99
C THR A 329 19.06 2.83 -3.69
N THR A 330 20.20 3.00 -3.02
CA THR A 330 21.04 1.88 -2.57
C THR A 330 20.82 1.66 -1.08
N LEU A 331 20.58 0.41 -0.71
CA LEU A 331 20.45 -0.01 0.67
C LEU A 331 21.66 -0.85 1.06
N ASN A 332 22.26 -0.52 2.19
CA ASN A 332 23.24 -1.35 2.85
C ASN A 332 22.52 -2.26 3.84
N VAL A 333 22.54 -3.57 3.59
CA VAL A 333 21.87 -4.57 4.41
C VAL A 333 22.92 -5.31 5.23
N GLU A 334 22.83 -5.16 6.54
CA GLU A 334 23.66 -5.87 7.51
C GLU A 334 22.82 -6.91 8.24
N ILE A 335 23.29 -8.15 8.28
CA ILE A 335 22.60 -9.27 8.93
C ILE A 335 23.57 -9.91 9.90
N THR A 336 23.13 -10.06 11.14
CA THR A 336 23.83 -10.86 12.14
C THR A 336 23.03 -12.12 12.42
N TYR A 337 23.68 -13.27 12.27
CA TYR A 337 23.05 -14.58 12.42
C TYR A 337 24.02 -15.60 13.02
N TYR A 338 23.49 -16.69 13.56
CA TYR A 338 24.26 -17.79 14.13
C TYR A 338 24.10 -19.03 13.28
N VAL A 339 25.17 -19.80 13.13
CA VAL A 339 25.15 -21.18 12.61
C VAL A 339 25.49 -22.09 13.76
N THR A 340 24.54 -22.93 14.17
CA THR A 340 24.69 -23.86 15.30
C THR A 340 24.59 -25.28 14.82
N THR A 341 25.61 -26.09 15.08
CA THR A 341 25.65 -27.51 14.71
C THR A 341 25.77 -28.38 15.97
N GLN A 342 24.93 -29.40 16.08
CA GLN A 342 25.03 -30.39 17.16
C GLN A 342 26.22 -31.32 16.91
N ASP A 343 27.10 -31.42 17.89
CA ASP A 343 28.25 -32.32 17.87
C ASP A 343 28.54 -32.85 19.28
N SER A 344 28.15 -34.11 19.50
CA SER A 344 28.36 -34.81 20.78
C SER A 344 29.83 -34.96 21.21
N LYS A 345 30.79 -34.72 20.31
CA LYS A 345 32.22 -34.78 20.61
C LYS A 345 32.76 -33.49 21.22
N LEU A 346 32.02 -32.37 21.09
CA LEU A 346 32.41 -31.09 21.67
C LEU A 346 31.94 -30.98 23.12
N ASN A 347 32.72 -30.28 23.95
CA ASN A 347 32.30 -29.89 25.28
C ASN A 347 31.10 -28.93 25.18
N GLY A 348 29.94 -29.32 25.71
CA GLY A 348 28.67 -28.61 25.53
C GLY A 348 27.80 -29.11 24.38
N GLY A 349 28.26 -30.09 23.59
CA GLY A 349 27.43 -30.82 22.62
C GLY A 349 27.07 -30.05 21.34
N ILE A 350 27.57 -28.83 21.15
CA ILE A 350 27.32 -27.99 19.98
C ILE A 350 28.57 -27.19 19.57
N SER A 351 28.61 -26.78 18.31
CA SER A 351 29.36 -25.61 17.84
C SER A 351 28.38 -24.51 17.50
N CYS A 352 28.70 -23.26 17.84
CA CYS A 352 27.89 -22.09 17.48
C CYS A 352 28.81 -20.97 17.01
N VAL A 353 28.59 -20.51 15.77
CA VAL A 353 29.40 -19.47 15.14
C VAL A 353 28.53 -18.27 14.83
N LYS A 354 28.94 -17.10 15.34
CA LYS A 354 28.34 -15.81 15.00
C LYS A 354 28.87 -15.33 13.66
N ASN A 355 27.97 -14.93 12.77
CA ASN A 355 28.28 -14.40 11.45
C ASN A 355 27.67 -13.01 11.31
N VAL A 356 28.42 -12.11 10.69
CA VAL A 356 27.97 -10.76 10.31
C VAL A 356 28.25 -10.59 8.84
N ILE A 357 27.23 -10.23 8.09
CA ILE A 357 27.34 -9.97 6.66
C ILE A 357 26.80 -8.60 6.36
N ASN A 358 27.48 -7.92 5.44
CA ASN A 358 27.12 -6.61 4.97
C ASN A 358 27.10 -6.65 3.43
N LYS A 359 25.99 -6.23 2.82
CA LYS A 359 25.80 -6.28 1.37
C LYS A 359 24.91 -5.15 0.88
N ASP A 360 25.30 -4.54 -0.23
CA ASP A 360 24.50 -3.52 -0.88
C ASP A 360 23.51 -4.12 -1.89
N ILE A 361 22.33 -3.50 -1.97
CA ILE A 361 21.35 -3.72 -3.03
C ILE A 361 20.85 -2.39 -3.56
N THR A 362 20.77 -2.25 -4.88
CA THR A 362 20.38 -1.01 -5.54
C THR A 362 19.06 -1.17 -6.28
N PHE A 363 18.10 -0.32 -5.94
CA PHE A 363 16.86 -0.13 -6.67
C PHE A 363 17.06 1.02 -7.66
N ALA A 364 17.38 0.70 -8.92
CA ALA A 364 17.81 1.67 -9.93
C ALA A 364 16.78 2.79 -10.17
N SER A 365 15.49 2.48 -10.06
CA SER A 365 14.39 3.44 -10.22
C SER A 365 13.86 3.99 -8.88
N GLY A 366 14.50 3.65 -7.76
CA GLY A 366 14.00 3.99 -6.44
C GLY A 366 12.72 3.23 -6.07
N PHE A 367 11.90 3.87 -5.23
CA PHE A 367 10.66 3.33 -4.70
C PHE A 367 9.45 4.05 -5.30
N THR A 368 8.53 3.29 -5.91
CA THR A 368 7.29 3.83 -6.48
C THR A 368 6.13 3.62 -5.52
N GLY A 369 5.29 4.65 -5.36
CA GLY A 369 4.06 4.54 -4.56
C GLY A 369 3.10 3.52 -5.15
N GLY A 370 2.43 2.75 -4.31
CA GLY A 370 1.56 1.66 -4.75
C GLY A 370 2.27 0.35 -5.04
N LEU A 371 3.61 0.29 -4.92
CA LEU A 371 4.36 -0.96 -5.11
C LEU A 371 4.83 -1.56 -3.78
N ASN A 372 4.91 -2.89 -3.78
CA ASN A 372 5.47 -3.72 -2.73
C ASN A 372 6.83 -4.29 -3.15
N TYR A 373 7.86 -3.93 -2.39
CA TYR A 373 9.24 -4.36 -2.55
C TYR A 373 9.56 -5.44 -1.52
N ASN A 374 9.99 -6.62 -1.98
CA ASN A 374 10.37 -7.72 -1.11
C ASN A 374 11.88 -7.92 -1.23
N LEU A 375 12.61 -7.63 -0.15
CA LEU A 375 14.00 -8.00 0.00
C LEU A 375 14.07 -9.45 0.45
N ASN A 376 14.51 -10.35 -0.42
CA ASN A 376 14.74 -11.75 -0.11
C ASN A 376 16.23 -11.93 0.21
N ILE A 377 16.52 -12.14 1.48
CA ILE A 377 17.83 -12.49 1.98
C ILE A 377 18.00 -13.99 1.81
N VAL A 378 19.01 -14.39 1.04
CA VAL A 378 19.31 -15.79 0.74
C VAL A 378 20.61 -16.16 1.45
N LEU A 379 20.48 -16.88 2.57
CA LEU A 379 21.62 -17.36 3.37
C LEU A 379 22.11 -18.70 2.83
N GLY A 380 23.30 -18.72 2.23
CA GLY A 380 23.96 -19.94 1.78
C GLY A 380 25.17 -20.35 2.63
N MET A 381 25.68 -21.56 2.40
CA MET A 381 26.82 -22.10 3.17
C MET A 381 28.15 -21.43 2.84
N THR A 382 28.28 -20.87 1.63
CA THR A 382 29.52 -20.24 1.14
C THR A 382 29.34 -18.76 0.78
N THR A 383 28.12 -18.35 0.45
CA THR A 383 27.80 -16.97 0.04
C THR A 383 26.43 -16.57 0.55
N VAL A 384 26.25 -15.26 0.74
CA VAL A 384 24.93 -14.66 0.95
C VAL A 384 24.57 -13.80 -0.24
N LYS A 385 23.34 -13.99 -0.73
CA LYS A 385 22.79 -13.30 -1.89
C LYS A 385 21.59 -12.47 -1.43
N LEU A 386 21.45 -11.28 -2.01
CA LEU A 386 20.26 -10.45 -1.84
C LEU A 386 19.51 -10.44 -3.17
N GLU A 387 18.23 -10.76 -3.12
CA GLU A 387 17.34 -10.73 -4.28
C GLU A 387 16.16 -9.81 -3.97
N ALA A 388 15.87 -8.84 -4.83
CA ALA A 388 14.68 -8.01 -4.69
C ALA A 388 13.62 -8.44 -5.70
N THR A 389 12.37 -8.57 -5.25
CA THR A 389 11.21 -8.68 -6.13
C THR A 389 10.28 -7.49 -5.91
N VAL A 390 9.78 -6.93 -7.01
CA VAL A 390 8.82 -5.82 -7.00
C VAL A 390 7.49 -6.34 -7.51
N SER A 391 6.44 -6.00 -6.79
CA SER A 391 5.06 -6.38 -7.10
C SER A 391 4.16 -5.20 -6.81
N GLU A 392 2.94 -5.23 -7.33
CA GLU A 392 1.92 -4.26 -6.96
C GLU A 392 1.53 -4.45 -5.49
N TRP A 393 1.30 -3.36 -4.78
CA TRP A 393 0.72 -3.42 -3.44
C TRP A 393 -0.78 -3.69 -3.59
N ALA A 394 -1.16 -4.94 -3.33
CA ALA A 394 -2.53 -5.32 -3.09
C ALA A 394 -2.65 -5.67 -1.60
N ASP A 395 -3.68 -5.14 -0.94
CA ASP A 395 -4.06 -5.65 0.38
C ASP A 395 -4.37 -7.15 0.27
N PRO A 396 -4.13 -7.95 1.34
CA PRO A 396 -4.58 -9.32 1.34
C PRO A 396 -6.11 -9.30 1.16
N THR A 397 -6.57 -9.75 -0.01
CA THR A 397 -7.99 -10.02 -0.21
C THR A 397 -8.40 -10.96 0.92
N ASN A 398 -9.40 -10.58 1.71
CA ASN A 398 -10.20 -11.58 2.39
C ASN A 398 -10.60 -12.55 1.28
N VAL A 399 -10.04 -13.75 1.32
CA VAL A 399 -10.37 -14.77 0.34
C VAL A 399 -11.83 -15.05 0.63
N ASP A 400 -12.73 -14.54 -0.20
CA ASP A 400 -14.06 -15.12 -0.29
C ASP A 400 -13.80 -16.62 -0.45
N ILE A 401 -14.16 -17.38 0.58
CA ILE A 401 -14.08 -18.83 0.53
C ILE A 401 -14.93 -19.20 -0.67
N ASP A 402 -14.31 -19.81 -1.69
CA ASP A 402 -15.05 -20.38 -2.81
C ASP A 402 -16.20 -21.21 -2.22
N LEU A 403 -17.43 -20.76 -2.46
CA LEU A 403 -18.60 -21.52 -2.05
C LEU A 403 -18.50 -22.89 -2.73
N PRO A 404 -18.76 -23.99 -2.01
CA PRO A 404 -18.64 -25.32 -2.57
C PRO A 404 -19.46 -25.44 -3.86
N VAL A 405 -18.81 -25.88 -4.93
CA VAL A 405 -19.48 -26.25 -6.16
C VAL A 405 -20.27 -27.53 -5.89
N ASN A 406 -21.56 -27.37 -5.59
CA ASN A 406 -22.49 -28.49 -5.52
C ASN A 406 -22.85 -28.92 -6.95
N THR A 407 -22.19 -29.95 -7.45
CA THR A 407 -22.66 -30.69 -8.63
C THR A 407 -23.76 -31.65 -8.22
N ALA A 408 -24.87 -31.66 -8.96
CA ALA A 408 -25.90 -32.69 -8.84
C ALA A 408 -25.29 -34.07 -9.12
N ALA A 409 -25.62 -35.05 -8.28
CA ALA A 409 -25.27 -36.45 -8.46
C ALA A 409 -25.96 -37.06 -9.69
#